data_AF-A0AA38UBY1-F1
#
_entry.id   AF-A0AA38UBY1-F1
#
_cell.length_a   1.000
_cell.length_b   1.000
_cell.length_c   1.000
_cell.angle_alpha   90.00
_cell.angle_beta   90.00
_cell.angle_gamma   90.00
#
_symmetry.space_group_name_H-M   'P 1'
#
loop_
_entity.id
_entity.type
_entity.pdbx_description
1 polymer ?
#
loop_
_entity_poly.entity_id
_entity_poly.type
_entity_poly.pdbx_seq_one_letter_code
_entity_poly.pdbx_strand_id
1 'polypeptide(L)'
;MAVVVLAIKILRHYLYGVKCQIYTDHKSLQHLLNQKELNMRQRRWVEILSDYDCEILYHPGKVNVVADALSRKGNKHAPDIVALRISVEAHKSRYSVHPGTNKMYRDLKQVYWWPGMKKDIAYFVETCVTCLQVKIEHQRPYGKLQQLPIPEWTWENVTMDFVTKLPRTPRGHDTIWVVVDRLSKSAHFLPMKETYTMERLVKLYIAEVVWLHGIHLSIVSN
;
A
#
# COMPACT_ATOMS: atom_id res chain seq x y z
N MET A 1 9.59 22.69 7.34
CA MET A 1 9.80 23.90 8.17
C MET A 1 9.77 25.21 7.43
N ALA A 2 10.56 25.44 6.37
CA ALA A 2 10.54 26.74 5.69
C ALA A 2 9.13 27.18 5.25
N VAL A 3 8.32 26.23 4.75
CA VAL A 3 6.92 26.47 4.36
C VAL A 3 6.02 26.80 5.57
N VAL A 4 6.21 26.12 6.70
CA VAL A 4 5.46 26.38 7.95
C VAL A 4 5.76 27.80 8.46
N VAL A 5 7.04 28.17 8.52
CA VAL A 5 7.47 29.51 8.96
C VAL A 5 6.95 30.58 8.01
N LEU A 6 6.95 30.32 6.70
CA LEU A 6 6.38 31.23 5.70
C LEU A 6 4.86 31.39 5.87
N ALA A 7 4.13 30.28 6.09
CA ALA A 7 2.70 30.30 6.30
C ALA A 7 2.32 31.11 7.54
N ILE A 8 3.05 30.96 8.64
CA ILE A 8 2.83 31.74 9.87
C ILE A 8 3.09 33.23 9.63
N LYS A 9 4.13 33.58 8.86
CA LYS A 9 4.38 34.98 8.49
C LYS A 9 3.24 35.58 7.65
N ILE A 10 2.69 34.81 6.70
CA ILE A 10 1.59 35.26 5.84
C ILE A 10 0.29 35.39 6.62
N LEU A 11 0.04 34.47 7.55
CA LEU A 11 -1.19 34.40 8.35
C LEU A 11 -1.04 35.09 9.72
N ARG A 12 0.01 35.92 9.90
CA ARG A 12 0.36 36.54 11.19
C ARG A 12 -0.84 37.22 11.85
N HIS A 13 -1.61 37.98 11.08
CA HIS A 13 -2.78 38.73 11.56
C HIS A 13 -3.92 37.85 12.05
N TYR A 14 -3.98 36.58 11.63
CA TYR A 14 -4.99 35.62 12.09
C TYR A 14 -4.51 34.74 13.25
N LEU A 15 -3.20 34.55 13.38
CA LEU A 15 -2.61 33.62 14.34
C LEU A 15 -2.11 34.29 15.62
N TYR A 16 -2.00 35.63 15.65
CA TYR A 16 -1.50 36.34 16.81
C TYR A 16 -2.50 36.31 17.96
N GLY A 17 -2.07 35.83 19.14
CA GLY A 17 -2.90 35.73 20.35
C GLY A 17 -3.90 34.56 20.36
N VAL A 18 -3.86 33.66 19.38
CA VAL A 18 -4.76 32.50 19.28
C VAL A 18 -3.95 31.20 19.32
N LYS A 19 -4.42 30.23 20.10
CA LYS A 19 -3.87 28.86 20.11
C LYS A 19 -4.07 28.20 18.76
N CYS A 20 -2.99 27.81 18.10
CA CYS A 20 -3.07 27.12 16.82
C CYS A 20 -2.27 25.81 16.80
N GLN A 21 -2.81 24.80 16.11
CA GLN A 21 -2.18 23.49 15.97
C GLN A 21 -1.64 23.33 14.55
N ILE A 22 -0.37 22.98 14.44
CA ILE A 22 0.34 22.80 13.16
C ILE A 22 0.62 21.32 12.98
N TYR A 23 -0.10 20.68 12.06
CA TYR A 23 0.12 19.28 11.71
C TYR A 23 1.20 19.15 10.63
N THR A 24 2.21 18.30 10.85
CA THR A 24 3.28 18.03 9.88
C THR A 24 3.58 16.54 9.76
N ASP A 25 3.87 16.11 8.54
CA ASP A 25 4.29 14.76 8.19
C ASP A 25 5.78 14.48 8.44
N HIS A 26 6.51 15.44 9.02
CA HIS A 26 7.92 15.31 9.31
C HIS A 26 8.18 15.21 10.82
N LYS A 27 8.39 13.98 11.29
CA LYS A 27 8.46 13.62 12.73
C LYS A 27 9.48 14.40 13.54
N SER A 28 10.62 14.75 12.95
CA SER A 28 11.66 15.51 13.66
C SER A 28 11.24 16.94 14.04
N LEU A 29 10.19 17.48 13.42
CA LEU A 29 9.72 18.85 13.69
C LEU A 29 8.88 18.96 14.96
N GLN A 30 8.30 17.85 15.41
CA GLN A 30 7.56 17.77 16.67
C GLN A 30 8.44 18.17 17.87
N HIS A 31 9.73 17.86 17.80
CA HIS A 31 10.68 18.12 18.89
C HIS A 31 11.52 19.38 18.69
N LEU A 32 11.26 20.16 17.64
CA LEU A 32 12.11 21.29 17.26
C LEU A 32 12.20 22.38 18.35
N LEU A 33 11.09 22.64 19.05
CA LEU A 33 11.05 23.65 20.11
C LEU A 33 11.77 23.21 21.39
N ASN A 34 11.94 21.90 21.59
CA ASN A 34 12.53 21.31 22.80
C ASN A 34 13.96 20.78 22.59
N GLN A 35 14.53 20.96 21.38
CA GLN A 35 15.88 20.49 21.06
C GLN A 35 16.96 21.38 21.68
N LYS A 36 17.94 20.76 22.37
CA LYS A 36 19.07 21.47 23.01
C LYS A 36 20.10 22.01 22.00
N GLU A 37 20.32 21.29 20.88
CA GLU A 37 21.25 21.70 19.85
C GLU A 37 20.51 22.04 18.56
N LEU A 38 20.55 23.33 18.20
CA LEU A 38 19.92 23.87 16.99
C LEU A 38 20.96 24.55 16.10
N ASN A 39 20.90 24.26 14.80
CA ASN A 39 21.66 24.98 13.78
C ASN A 39 21.16 26.45 13.69
N MET A 40 21.99 27.41 13.27
CA MET A 40 21.63 28.83 13.15
C MET A 40 20.30 29.05 12.41
N ARG A 41 20.05 28.26 11.35
CA ARG A 41 18.81 28.34 10.57
C ARG A 41 17.58 27.92 11.39
N GLN A 42 17.72 26.90 12.23
CA GLN A 42 16.65 26.42 13.10
C GLN A 42 16.41 27.39 14.26
N ARG A 43 17.46 28.00 14.85
CA ARG A 43 17.30 29.04 15.89
C ARG A 43 16.45 30.21 15.40
N ARG A 44 16.73 30.72 14.20
CA ARG A 44 15.91 31.78 13.57
C ARG A 44 14.46 31.37 13.39
N TRP A 45 14.18 30.09 13.14
CA TRP A 45 12.81 29.60 13.02
C TRP A 45 12.13 29.49 14.37
N VAL A 46 12.84 29.00 15.40
CA VAL A 46 12.31 28.91 16.76
C VAL A 46 11.97 30.30 17.30
N GLU A 47 12.81 31.30 17.07
CA GLU A 47 12.56 32.70 17.44
C GLU A 47 11.28 33.26 16.82
N ILE A 48 11.02 32.94 15.55
CA ILE A 48 9.77 33.34 14.89
C ILE A 48 8.57 32.57 15.44
N LEU A 49 8.74 31.29 15.78
CA LEU A 49 7.66 30.44 16.27
C LEU A 49 7.29 30.74 17.72
N SER A 50 8.24 31.18 18.56
CA SER A 50 8.00 31.54 19.95
C SER A 50 7.09 32.76 20.11
N ASP A 51 6.96 33.60 19.09
CA ASP A 51 6.03 34.72 19.07
C ASP A 51 4.55 34.30 18.96
N TYR A 52 4.28 33.01 18.71
CA TYR A 52 2.93 32.47 18.50
C TYR A 52 2.65 31.31 19.46
N ASP A 53 1.41 31.24 19.98
CA ASP A 53 0.94 30.12 20.79
C ASP A 53 0.58 28.94 19.87
N CYS A 54 1.60 28.21 19.43
CA CYS A 54 1.47 27.17 18.41
C CYS A 54 2.07 25.82 18.83
N GLU A 55 1.32 24.75 18.60
CA GLU A 55 1.74 23.38 18.90
C GLU A 55 2.01 22.61 17.60
N ILE A 56 3.23 22.09 17.45
CA ILE A 56 3.62 21.31 16.27
C ILE A 56 3.37 19.82 16.53
N LEU A 57 2.37 19.26 15.85
CA LEU A 57 1.94 17.88 15.99
C LEU A 57 2.37 17.05 14.77
N TYR A 58 2.95 15.88 15.03
CA TYR A 58 3.29 14.94 13.96
C TYR A 58 2.03 14.20 13.49
N HIS A 59 1.77 14.24 12.18
CA HIS A 59 0.69 13.49 11.53
C HIS A 59 1.25 12.72 10.34
N PRO A 60 1.28 11.38 10.36
CA PRO A 60 1.91 10.59 9.30
C PRO A 60 1.39 10.94 7.90
N GLY A 61 2.29 11.14 6.93
CA GLY A 61 1.93 11.53 5.57
C GLY A 61 0.93 10.59 4.88
N LYS A 62 0.95 9.28 5.21
CA LYS A 62 -0.04 8.30 4.72
C LYS A 62 -1.49 8.62 5.10
N VAL A 63 -1.69 9.33 6.21
CA VAL A 63 -3.01 9.73 6.74
C VAL A 63 -3.35 11.17 6.32
N ASN A 64 -2.35 11.95 5.89
CA ASN A 64 -2.51 13.33 5.44
C ASN A 64 -2.98 13.45 3.96
N VAL A 65 -3.91 12.60 3.55
CA VAL A 65 -4.32 12.41 2.15
C VAL A 65 -4.88 13.71 1.52
N VAL A 66 -5.54 14.54 2.33
CA VAL A 66 -6.14 15.82 1.90
C VAL A 66 -5.08 16.88 1.57
N ALA A 67 -4.09 17.07 2.45
CA ALA A 67 -3.01 18.03 2.19
C ALA A 67 -2.12 17.56 1.03
N ASP A 68 -1.90 16.25 0.92
CA ASP A 68 -1.15 15.63 -0.17
C ASP A 68 -1.85 15.78 -1.53
N ALA A 69 -3.18 15.68 -1.57
CA ALA A 69 -3.99 15.96 -2.76
C ALA A 69 -3.86 17.41 -3.24
N LEU A 70 -3.76 18.38 -2.32
CA LEU A 70 -3.66 19.81 -2.65
C LEU A 70 -2.21 20.27 -2.91
N SER A 71 -1.21 19.64 -2.31
CA SER A 71 0.20 19.93 -2.55
C SER A 71 0.65 19.50 -3.94
N ARG A 72 -0.04 18.53 -4.56
CA ARG A 72 0.15 18.13 -5.96
C ARG A 72 -0.50 19.11 -6.94
N LYS A 73 -0.20 20.40 -6.81
CA LYS A 73 -0.43 21.35 -7.90
C LYS A 73 0.65 21.08 -8.95
N GLY A 74 0.37 20.12 -9.84
CA GLY A 74 1.21 19.78 -10.97
C GLY A 74 1.60 21.06 -11.69
N ASN A 75 2.90 21.32 -11.75
CA ASN A 75 3.45 22.36 -12.59
C ASN A 75 2.91 22.08 -14.00
N LYS A 76 2.01 22.94 -14.49
CA LYS A 76 1.23 22.68 -15.71
C LYS A 76 2.15 22.77 -16.91
N HIS A 77 2.89 21.71 -17.18
CA HIS A 77 3.27 21.41 -18.54
C HIS A 77 1.98 20.94 -19.20
N ALA A 78 1.33 21.84 -19.94
CA ALA A 78 0.30 21.40 -20.86
C ALA A 78 1.02 20.55 -21.92
N PRO A 79 0.62 19.30 -22.15
CA PRO A 79 1.15 18.54 -23.25
C PRO A 79 0.82 19.27 -24.54
N ASP A 80 1.74 19.27 -25.50
CA ASP A 80 1.45 19.73 -26.85
C ASP A 80 0.21 18.99 -27.39
N ILE A 81 -0.62 19.66 -28.21
CA ILE A 81 -1.85 19.11 -28.77
C ILE A 81 -1.61 17.78 -29.49
N VAL A 82 -0.43 17.61 -30.08
CA VAL A 82 0.02 16.36 -30.72
C VAL A 82 0.27 15.26 -29.70
N ALA A 83 0.97 15.56 -28.60
CA ALA A 83 1.25 14.64 -27.52
C ALA A 83 -0.04 14.16 -26.82
N LEU A 84 -1.00 15.07 -26.64
CA LEU A 84 -2.32 14.74 -26.10
C LEU A 84 -3.07 13.78 -27.02
N ARG A 85 -3.07 14.02 -28.34
CA ARG A 85 -3.76 13.15 -29.30
C ARG A 85 -3.17 11.74 -29.35
N ILE A 86 -1.83 11.63 -29.37
CA ILE A 86 -1.13 10.35 -29.28
C ILE A 86 -1.48 9.62 -27.98
N SER A 87 -1.54 10.35 -26.87
CA SER A 87 -1.89 9.77 -25.56
C SER A 87 -3.33 9.28 -25.50
N VAL A 88 -4.27 10.03 -26.09
CA VAL A 88 -5.67 9.60 -26.21
C VAL A 88 -5.78 8.31 -27.01
N GLU A 89 -5.14 8.24 -28.18
CA GLU A 89 -5.17 7.06 -29.03
C GLU A 89 -4.60 5.84 -28.30
N ALA A 90 -3.37 5.97 -27.77
CA ALA A 90 -2.70 4.85 -27.12
C ALA A 90 -3.36 4.37 -25.83
N HIS A 91 -4.21 5.18 -25.19
CA HIS A 91 -4.85 4.84 -23.93
C HIS A 91 -6.34 4.47 -24.06
N LYS A 92 -7.08 5.17 -24.92
CA LYS A 92 -8.54 5.06 -25.06
C LYS A 92 -8.97 4.34 -26.34
N SER A 93 -8.06 3.90 -27.21
CA SER A 93 -8.48 3.09 -28.36
C SER A 93 -9.20 1.82 -27.87
N ARG A 94 -10.10 1.30 -28.70
CA ARG A 94 -10.85 0.07 -28.41
C ARG A 94 -9.94 -1.13 -28.13
N TYR A 95 -8.70 -1.10 -28.62
CA TYR A 95 -7.71 -2.15 -28.47
C TYR A 95 -6.69 -1.88 -27.34
N SER A 96 -6.67 -0.68 -26.75
CA SER A 96 -5.60 -0.25 -25.85
C SER A 96 -5.73 -0.76 -24.40
N VAL A 97 -6.90 -1.25 -23.96
CA VAL A 97 -7.13 -1.79 -22.60
C VAL A 97 -6.55 -0.89 -21.48
N HIS A 98 -6.67 0.44 -21.62
CA HIS A 98 -6.26 1.41 -20.59
C HIS A 98 -4.90 1.12 -19.94
N PRO A 99 -3.80 1.13 -20.71
CA PRO A 99 -2.50 0.75 -20.22
C PRO A 99 -2.03 1.75 -19.16
N GLY A 100 -1.42 1.23 -18.09
CA GLY A 100 -0.79 2.06 -17.07
C GLY A 100 0.40 2.85 -17.61
N THR A 101 0.79 3.92 -16.91
CA THR A 101 1.83 4.88 -17.30
C THR A 101 3.12 4.23 -17.83
N ASN A 102 3.65 3.23 -17.13
CA ASN A 102 4.92 2.58 -17.51
C ASN A 102 4.81 1.77 -18.80
N LYS A 103 3.68 1.08 -19.01
CA LYS A 103 3.42 0.31 -20.23
C LYS A 103 3.25 1.27 -21.41
N MET A 104 2.36 2.25 -21.24
CA MET A 104 2.08 3.25 -22.27
C MET A 104 3.34 4.03 -22.70
N TYR A 105 4.20 4.42 -21.75
CA TYR A 105 5.50 5.05 -22.07
C TYR A 105 6.43 4.12 -22.85
N ARG A 106 6.52 2.84 -22.46
CA ARG A 106 7.38 1.85 -23.14
C ARG A 106 6.94 1.62 -24.58
N ASP A 107 5.63 1.53 -24.80
CA ASP A 107 5.04 1.27 -26.11
C ASP A 107 5.20 2.50 -27.02
N LEU A 108 4.90 3.70 -26.52
CA LEU A 108 5.00 4.94 -27.29
C LEU A 108 6.44 5.35 -27.61
N LYS A 109 7.40 5.07 -26.71
CA LYS A 109 8.82 5.43 -26.91
C LYS A 109 9.46 4.78 -28.14
N GLN A 110 8.88 3.69 -28.65
CA GLN A 110 9.40 3.01 -29.84
C GLN A 110 9.17 3.80 -31.12
N VAL A 111 8.13 4.64 -31.15
CA VAL A 111 7.66 5.31 -32.38
C VAL A 111 7.66 6.84 -32.25
N TYR A 112 7.45 7.36 -31.04
CA TYR A 112 7.31 8.79 -30.78
C TYR A 112 8.29 9.27 -29.72
N TRP A 113 8.63 10.55 -29.79
CA TRP A 113 9.44 11.23 -28.79
C TRP A 113 9.05 12.70 -28.67
N TRP A 114 8.97 13.20 -27.43
CA TRP A 114 8.85 14.63 -27.14
C TRP A 114 9.41 14.98 -25.75
N PRO A 115 9.78 16.26 -25.50
CA PRO A 115 10.24 16.71 -24.18
C PRO A 115 9.16 16.48 -23.13
N GLY A 116 9.51 15.82 -22.02
CA GLY A 116 8.56 15.56 -20.93
C GLY A 116 7.60 14.38 -21.15
N MET A 117 7.74 13.60 -22.23
CA MET A 117 6.83 12.48 -22.58
C MET A 117 6.38 11.58 -21.43
N LYS A 118 7.30 11.15 -20.57
CA LYS A 118 6.94 10.29 -19.42
C LYS A 118 6.02 10.99 -18.42
N LYS A 119 6.25 12.29 -18.18
CA LYS A 119 5.45 13.11 -17.25
C LYS A 119 4.05 13.36 -17.82
N ASP A 120 3.95 13.68 -19.11
CA ASP A 120 2.67 13.93 -19.77
C ASP A 120 1.80 12.66 -19.81
N ILE A 121 2.41 11.51 -20.13
CA ILE A 121 1.73 10.21 -20.09
C ILE A 121 1.27 9.88 -18.66
N ALA A 122 2.09 10.15 -17.65
CA ALA A 122 1.71 9.95 -16.25
C ALA A 122 0.48 10.77 -15.88
N TYR A 123 0.53 12.07 -16.17
CA TYR A 123 -0.56 13.00 -15.92
C TYR A 123 -1.85 12.59 -16.66
N PHE A 124 -1.74 12.15 -17.91
CA PHE A 124 -2.89 11.71 -18.70
C PHE A 124 -3.54 10.44 -18.13
N VAL A 125 -2.74 9.44 -17.73
CA VAL A 125 -3.26 8.20 -17.14
C VAL A 125 -3.86 8.46 -15.74
N GLU A 126 -3.24 9.34 -14.95
CA GLU A 126 -3.73 9.72 -13.61
C GLU A 126 -5.04 10.51 -13.66
N THR A 127 -5.31 11.22 -14.76
CA THR A 127 -6.57 11.98 -14.97
C THR A 127 -7.67 11.14 -15.64
N CYS A 128 -7.40 9.89 -16.01
CA CYS A 128 -8.38 9.04 -16.68
C CYS A 128 -9.43 8.49 -15.69
N VAL A 129 -10.68 8.96 -15.82
CA VAL A 129 -11.81 8.59 -14.96
C VAL A 129 -12.01 7.07 -14.89
N THR A 130 -11.93 6.36 -16.02
CA THR A 130 -12.09 4.89 -16.05
C THR A 130 -11.01 4.18 -15.24
N CYS A 131 -9.74 4.59 -15.39
CA CYS A 131 -8.65 4.02 -14.61
C CYS A 131 -8.78 4.35 -13.12
N LEU A 132 -9.20 5.58 -12.80
CA LEU A 132 -9.41 6.00 -11.41
C LEU A 132 -10.51 5.17 -10.75
N GLN A 133 -11.65 4.97 -11.42
CA GLN A 133 -12.78 4.17 -10.92
C GLN A 133 -12.40 2.70 -10.68
N VAL A 134 -11.63 2.09 -11.58
CA VAL A 134 -11.16 0.71 -11.41
C VAL A 134 -10.11 0.58 -10.29
N LYS A 135 -9.30 1.64 -10.08
CA LYS A 135 -8.27 1.68 -9.04
C LYS A 135 -8.78 2.06 -7.64
N ILE A 136 -10.07 2.37 -7.48
CA ILE A 136 -10.63 2.60 -6.15
C ILE A 136 -10.47 1.30 -5.35
N GLU A 137 -9.68 1.36 -4.28
CA GLU A 137 -9.59 0.28 -3.30
C GLU A 137 -10.98 0.15 -2.64
N HIS A 138 -11.80 -0.75 -3.16
CA HIS A 138 -13.11 -1.08 -2.58
C HIS A 138 -12.99 -1.90 -1.28
N GLN A 139 -11.77 -2.18 -0.82
CA GLN A 139 -11.55 -2.92 0.41
C GLN A 139 -11.43 -1.95 1.57
N ARG A 140 -12.14 -2.26 2.66
CA ARG A 140 -11.94 -1.58 3.94
C ARG A 140 -10.46 -1.70 4.31
N PRO A 141 -9.83 -0.65 4.89
CA PRO A 141 -8.47 -0.78 5.38
C PRO A 141 -8.42 -1.99 6.30
N TYR A 142 -7.58 -2.97 5.95
CA TYR A 142 -7.37 -4.15 6.78
C TYR A 142 -7.08 -3.67 8.21
N GLY A 143 -7.78 -4.24 9.18
CA GLY A 143 -7.45 -4.01 10.59
C GLY A 143 -5.97 -4.29 10.84
N LYS A 144 -5.41 -3.77 11.94
CA LYS A 144 -4.02 -4.10 12.31
C LYS A 144 -3.85 -5.62 12.29
N LEU A 145 -2.98 -6.13 11.41
CA LEU A 145 -2.64 -7.55 11.35
C LEU A 145 -2.03 -7.93 12.70
N GLN A 146 -2.81 -8.59 13.55
CA GLN A 146 -2.29 -9.16 14.79
C GLN A 146 -1.57 -10.45 14.43
N GLN A 147 -0.26 -10.49 14.69
CA GLN A 147 0.48 -11.73 14.60
C GLN A 147 0.01 -12.65 15.73
N LEU A 148 -0.44 -13.85 15.36
CA LEU A 148 -0.70 -14.91 16.33
C LEU A 148 0.60 -15.22 17.09
N PRO A 149 0.52 -15.59 18.38
CA PRO A 149 1.70 -15.92 19.18
C PRO A 149 2.54 -17.01 18.49
N ILE A 150 3.85 -16.94 18.70
CA ILE A 150 4.80 -17.93 18.20
C ILE A 150 4.62 -19.19 19.07
N PRO A 151 4.43 -20.37 18.45
CA PRO A 151 4.35 -21.64 19.18
C PRO A 151 5.63 -21.97 19.94
N GLU A 152 5.53 -22.75 21.01
CA GLU A 152 6.69 -23.23 21.75
C GLU A 152 7.24 -24.55 21.16
N TRP A 153 6.34 -25.39 20.62
CA TRP A 153 6.69 -26.71 20.09
C TRP A 153 6.34 -26.87 18.61
N THR A 154 7.11 -27.70 17.91
CA THR A 154 6.82 -28.05 16.52
C THR A 154 5.53 -28.85 16.45
N TRP A 155 4.71 -28.60 15.43
CA TRP A 155 3.41 -29.24 15.22
C TRP A 155 2.38 -29.00 16.33
N GLU A 156 2.63 -28.03 17.22
CA GLU A 156 1.65 -27.61 18.23
C GLU A 156 0.52 -26.79 17.61
N ASN A 157 0.88 -25.90 16.67
CA ASN A 157 -0.06 -25.01 16.01
C ASN A 157 0.17 -25.09 14.49
N VAL A 158 -0.88 -25.40 13.74
CA VAL A 158 -0.80 -25.57 12.28
C VAL A 158 -1.68 -24.59 11.55
N THR A 159 -1.28 -24.25 10.33
CA THR A 159 -2.10 -23.53 9.36
C THR A 159 -2.47 -24.45 8.21
N MET A 160 -3.69 -24.35 7.72
CA MET A 160 -4.20 -25.16 6.62
C MET A 160 -4.75 -24.30 5.49
N ASP A 161 -4.58 -24.76 4.25
CA ASP A 161 -5.11 -24.10 3.06
C ASP A 161 -5.35 -25.11 1.92
N PHE A 162 -6.18 -24.74 0.94
CA PHE A 162 -6.46 -25.54 -0.23
C PHE A 162 -6.02 -24.83 -1.51
N VAL A 163 -5.20 -25.53 -2.30
CA VAL A 163 -4.91 -25.14 -3.68
C VAL A 163 -5.86 -25.91 -4.58
N THR A 164 -6.95 -25.25 -5.00
CA THR A 164 -8.03 -25.84 -5.80
C THR A 164 -7.85 -25.56 -7.30
N LYS A 165 -8.74 -26.17 -8.12
CA LYS A 165 -8.82 -25.95 -9.58
C LYS A 165 -7.53 -26.30 -10.34
N LEU A 166 -6.78 -27.29 -9.85
CA LEU A 166 -5.59 -27.79 -10.52
C LEU A 166 -5.96 -28.74 -11.68
N PRO A 167 -5.07 -28.91 -12.67
CA PRO A 167 -5.24 -29.94 -13.68
C PRO A 167 -5.41 -31.32 -13.04
N ARG A 168 -6.41 -32.07 -13.51
CA ARG A 168 -6.68 -33.42 -12.99
C ARG A 168 -5.54 -34.37 -13.28
N THR A 169 -5.03 -35.01 -12.24
CA THR A 169 -4.06 -36.10 -12.37
C THR A 169 -4.71 -37.38 -12.91
N PRO A 170 -3.95 -38.39 -13.38
CA PRO A 170 -4.52 -39.68 -13.80
C PRO A 170 -5.30 -40.42 -12.70
N ARG A 171 -4.98 -40.16 -11.42
CA ARG A 171 -5.73 -40.67 -10.26
C ARG A 171 -6.98 -39.84 -9.92
N GLY A 172 -7.19 -38.75 -10.67
CA GLY A 172 -8.34 -37.87 -10.60
C GLY A 172 -8.31 -36.83 -9.49
N HIS A 173 -7.15 -36.55 -8.87
CA HIS A 173 -6.97 -35.45 -7.93
C HIS A 173 -6.88 -34.12 -8.66
N ASP A 174 -7.59 -33.10 -8.16
CA ASP A 174 -7.66 -31.73 -8.70
C ASP A 174 -7.41 -30.64 -7.63
N THR A 175 -7.11 -31.06 -6.40
CA THR A 175 -6.87 -30.16 -5.27
C THR A 175 -5.70 -30.65 -4.43
N ILE A 176 -4.90 -29.73 -3.90
CA ILE A 176 -3.86 -30.02 -2.90
C ILE A 176 -4.28 -29.39 -1.58
N TRP A 177 -4.35 -30.20 -0.52
CA TRP A 177 -4.52 -29.70 0.85
C TRP A 177 -3.15 -29.50 1.48
N VAL A 178 -2.86 -28.26 1.85
CA VAL A 178 -1.60 -27.85 2.46
C VAL A 178 -1.79 -27.75 3.96
N VAL A 179 -0.92 -28.40 4.72
CA VAL A 179 -0.87 -28.29 6.19
C VAL A 179 0.54 -27.89 6.61
N VAL A 180 0.69 -26.77 7.29
CA VAL A 180 1.98 -26.18 7.61
C VAL A 180 2.12 -25.98 9.12
N ASP A 181 3.22 -26.46 9.69
CA ASP A 181 3.61 -26.16 11.06
C ASP A 181 3.99 -24.68 11.20
N ARG A 182 3.38 -23.98 12.15
CA ARG A 182 3.62 -22.54 12.33
C ARG A 182 5.02 -22.23 12.86
N LEU A 183 5.67 -23.15 13.58
CA LEU A 183 7.01 -22.95 14.15
C LEU A 183 8.12 -23.25 13.14
N SER A 184 8.26 -24.50 12.71
CA SER A 184 9.33 -24.96 11.81
C SER A 184 9.11 -24.62 10.35
N LYS A 185 7.88 -24.25 9.95
CA LYS A 185 7.44 -24.09 8.55
C LYS A 185 7.50 -25.37 7.72
N SER A 186 7.63 -26.53 8.35
CA SER A 186 7.47 -27.82 7.68
C SER A 186 6.04 -27.96 7.14
N ALA A 187 5.88 -28.55 5.96
CA ALA A 187 4.59 -28.61 5.27
C ALA A 187 4.30 -30.02 4.72
N HIS A 188 3.03 -30.43 4.83
CA HIS A 188 2.46 -31.57 4.11
C HIS A 188 1.62 -31.09 2.94
N PHE A 189 1.74 -31.79 1.82
CA PHE A 189 0.95 -31.54 0.61
C PHE A 189 0.16 -32.80 0.27
N LEU A 190 -1.13 -32.80 0.60
CA LEU A 190 -1.99 -33.97 0.45
C LEU A 190 -2.81 -33.86 -0.85
N PRO A 191 -2.66 -34.78 -1.80
CA PRO A 191 -3.48 -34.78 -3.02
C PRO A 191 -4.91 -35.23 -2.69
N MET A 192 -5.90 -34.45 -3.10
CA MET A 192 -7.31 -34.74 -2.88
C MET A 192 -8.19 -34.31 -4.06
N LYS A 193 -9.49 -34.60 -3.96
CA LYS A 193 -10.50 -34.12 -4.91
C LYS A 193 -11.37 -33.10 -4.20
N GLU A 194 -11.74 -32.04 -4.89
CA GLU A 194 -12.68 -31.03 -4.36
C GLU A 194 -14.04 -31.66 -3.95
N THR A 195 -14.37 -32.80 -4.57
CA THR A 195 -15.59 -33.57 -4.29
C THR A 195 -15.49 -34.55 -3.11
N TYR A 196 -14.36 -34.59 -2.38
CA TYR A 196 -14.24 -35.46 -1.21
C TYR A 196 -15.19 -35.03 -0.09
N THR A 197 -15.84 -36.02 0.52
CA THR A 197 -16.67 -35.80 1.70
C THR A 197 -15.81 -35.44 2.91
N MET A 198 -16.38 -34.70 3.86
CA MET A 198 -15.69 -34.31 5.10
C MET A 198 -15.14 -35.52 5.86
N GLU A 199 -15.88 -36.62 5.93
CA GLU A 199 -15.43 -37.86 6.56
C GLU A 199 -14.15 -38.42 5.93
N ARG A 200 -14.04 -38.32 4.60
CA ARG A 200 -12.85 -38.75 3.87
C ARG A 200 -11.67 -37.82 4.13
N LEU A 201 -11.92 -36.52 4.25
CA LEU A 201 -10.89 -35.54 4.62
C LEU A 201 -10.36 -35.77 6.02
N VAL A 202 -11.23 -36.00 7.00
CA VAL A 202 -10.83 -36.31 8.38
C VAL A 202 -9.97 -37.56 8.43
N LYS A 203 -10.37 -38.63 7.72
CA LYS A 203 -9.58 -39.87 7.64
C LYS A 203 -8.20 -39.64 7.03
N LEU A 204 -8.14 -38.89 5.93
CA LEU A 204 -6.87 -38.55 5.26
C LEU A 204 -5.97 -37.73 6.18
N TYR A 205 -6.54 -36.73 6.86
CA TYR A 205 -5.82 -35.87 7.77
C TYR A 205 -5.25 -36.64 8.98
N ILE A 206 -6.06 -37.54 9.56
CA ILE A 206 -5.60 -38.38 10.66
C ILE A 206 -4.46 -39.29 10.19
N ALA A 207 -4.61 -39.95 9.04
CA ALA A 207 -3.64 -40.90 8.52
C ALA A 207 -2.30 -40.27 8.14
N GLU A 208 -2.33 -39.07 7.54
CA GLU A 208 -1.13 -38.46 6.96
C GLU A 208 -0.48 -37.42 7.88
N VAL A 209 -1.26 -36.76 8.75
CA VAL A 209 -0.74 -35.68 9.62
C VAL A 209 -0.74 -36.09 11.09
N VAL A 210 -1.90 -36.44 11.63
CA VAL A 210 -2.02 -36.74 13.08
C VAL A 210 -1.23 -37.99 13.45
N TRP A 211 -1.18 -38.99 12.58
CA TRP A 211 -0.39 -40.19 12.79
C TRP A 211 1.11 -39.91 12.94
N LEU A 212 1.63 -38.93 12.22
CA LEU A 212 3.06 -38.58 12.23
C LEU A 212 3.42 -37.57 13.33
N HIS A 213 2.54 -36.61 13.61
CA HIS A 213 2.86 -35.43 14.42
C HIS A 213 2.02 -35.29 15.68
N GLY A 214 1.07 -36.20 15.90
CA GLY A 214 0.11 -36.10 16.98
C GLY A 214 -1.00 -35.08 16.73
N ILE A 215 -1.81 -34.84 17.77
CA ILE A 215 -2.93 -33.90 17.72
C ILE A 215 -2.42 -32.49 18.02
N HIS A 216 -2.77 -31.53 17.18
CA HIS A 216 -2.37 -30.13 17.35
C HIS A 216 -3.30 -29.40 18.34
N LEU A 217 -2.76 -28.41 19.05
CA LEU A 217 -3.51 -27.56 19.98
C LEU A 217 -4.34 -26.49 19.26
N SER A 218 -3.88 -26.00 18.10
CA SER A 218 -4.69 -25.10 17.27
C SER A 218 -4.49 -25.33 15.77
N ILE A 219 -5.58 -25.12 15.04
CA ILE A 219 -5.64 -25.18 13.58
C ILE A 219 -6.20 -23.85 13.09
N VAL A 220 -5.48 -23.19 12.19
CA VAL A 220 -5.91 -21.94 11.54
C VAL A 220 -6.11 -22.21 10.05
N SER A 221 -7.30 -21.99 9.54
CA SER A 221 -7.57 -22.01 8.09
C SER A 221 -7.59 -20.58 7.55
N ASN A 222 -7.01 -20.39 6.37
CA ASN A 222 -7.23 -19.17 5.58
C ASN A 222 -8.47 -19.30 4.70
#